data_AF-A0A1F3CRD2-F1
#
_entry.id   AF-A0A1F3CRD2-F1
#
_cell.length_a   1.000
_cell.length_b   1.000
_cell.length_c   1.000
_cell.angle_alpha   90.00
_cell.angle_beta   90.00
_cell.angle_gamma   90.00
#
_symmetry.space_group_name_H-M   'P 1'
#
loop_
_entity.id
_entity.type
_entity.pdbx_description
1 polymer ?
#
loop_
_entity_poly.entity_id
_entity_poly.type
_entity_poly.pdbx_seq_one_letter_code
_entity_poly.pdbx_strand_id
1 'polypeptide(L)'
;MLKFLVIDDTYCEKELHEFLNKRNVHVQAFIATKEIAQQAILIVENLKSNLTFNKRLAVNSADSTCIFNASEIIRCESSRNYTNFILTNNRIIIASKTLIEFEKKLVKYNCFVRIHKSHLININFIEKYLKADGGYVVLKDGTKLPVATRKKELLFNELEKL
;
A
#
# COMPACT_ATOMS: atom_id res chain seq x y z
N MET A 1 -74.78 3.87 29.63
CA MET A 1 -74.01 5.02 29.09
C MET A 1 -72.55 4.86 29.52
N LEU A 2 -71.81 3.95 28.87
CA LEU A 2 -70.35 3.86 29.07
C LEU A 2 -69.68 4.42 27.80
N LYS A 3 -69.04 5.58 27.93
CA LYS A 3 -68.03 6.05 26.98
C LYS A 3 -66.80 5.16 27.19
N PHE A 4 -66.71 4.06 26.45
CA PHE A 4 -65.41 3.42 26.26
C PHE A 4 -64.58 4.38 25.40
N LEU A 5 -63.59 4.99 26.03
CA LEU A 5 -62.51 5.69 25.38
C LEU A 5 -61.83 4.63 24.50
N VAL A 6 -62.18 4.59 23.22
CA VAL A 6 -61.35 3.92 22.22
C VAL A 6 -60.06 4.72 22.27
N ILE A 7 -59.05 4.16 22.94
CA ILE A 7 -57.69 4.62 22.74
C ILE A 7 -57.44 4.25 21.29
N ASP A 8 -57.64 5.21 20.40
CA ASP A 8 -57.52 5.00 18.97
C ASP A 8 -56.17 4.35 18.70
N ASP A 9 -56.16 3.13 18.16
CA ASP A 9 -54.94 2.36 17.86
C ASP A 9 -53.93 3.18 17.01
N THR A 10 -54.44 4.19 16.30
CA THR A 10 -53.65 5.18 15.54
C THR A 10 -52.79 6.13 16.38
N TYR A 11 -53.12 6.37 17.66
CA TYR A 11 -52.28 7.18 18.57
C TYR A 11 -51.06 6.39 19.07
N CYS A 12 -51.26 5.10 19.34
CA CYS A 12 -50.21 4.17 19.78
C CYS A 12 -49.18 3.90 18.65
N GLU A 13 -49.63 3.74 17.40
CA GLU A 13 -48.74 3.59 16.24
C GLU A 13 -47.86 4.82 16.00
N LYS A 14 -48.38 6.04 16.23
CA LYS A 14 -47.61 7.29 16.04
C LYS A 14 -46.50 7.45 17.09
N GLU A 15 -46.80 7.19 18.37
CA GLU A 15 -45.77 7.23 19.42
C GLU A 15 -44.70 6.16 19.21
N LEU A 16 -45.10 4.97 18.74
CA LEU A 16 -44.15 3.90 18.39
C LEU A 16 -43.26 4.29 17.20
N HIS A 17 -43.82 4.91 16.16
CA HIS A 17 -43.06 5.39 15.01
C HIS A 17 -42.08 6.50 15.37
N GLU A 18 -42.48 7.42 16.24
CA GLU A 18 -41.62 8.50 16.73
C GLU A 18 -40.46 7.97 17.58
N PHE A 19 -40.73 6.97 18.43
CA PHE A 19 -39.71 6.29 19.22
C PHE A 19 -38.70 5.52 18.34
N LEU A 20 -39.18 4.79 17.33
CA LEU A 20 -38.34 4.09 16.36
C LEU A 20 -37.47 5.06 15.54
N ASN A 21 -38.03 6.18 15.09
CA ASN A 21 -37.29 7.21 14.37
C ASN A 21 -36.20 7.84 15.23
N LYS A 22 -36.49 8.16 16.49
CA LYS A 22 -35.51 8.76 17.42
C LYS A 22 -34.33 7.82 17.69
N ARG A 23 -34.58 6.51 17.81
CA ARG A 23 -33.53 5.49 17.91
C ARG A 23 -32.73 5.35 16.62
N ASN A 24 -33.39 5.35 15.47
CA ASN A 24 -32.72 5.27 14.16
C ASN A 24 -31.77 6.46 13.95
N VAL A 25 -32.16 7.68 14.32
CA VAL A 25 -31.28 8.87 14.22
C VAL A 25 -30.00 8.69 15.04
N HIS A 26 -30.09 8.17 16.26
CA HIS A 26 -28.92 7.93 17.11
C HIS A 26 -28.00 6.83 16.54
N VAL A 27 -28.59 5.76 16.01
CA VAL A 27 -27.84 4.69 15.32
C VAL A 27 -27.15 5.22 14.06
N GLN A 28 -27.82 6.06 13.27
CA GLN A 28 -27.23 6.70 12.08
C GLN A 28 -26.07 7.63 12.43
N ALA A 29 -26.19 8.42 13.51
CA ALA A 29 -25.10 9.25 14.00
C ALA A 29 -23.87 8.42 14.44
N PHE A 30 -24.09 7.26 15.06
CA PHE A 30 -23.01 6.35 15.44
C PHE A 30 -22.33 5.69 14.22
N ILE A 31 -23.11 5.31 13.20
CA ILE A 31 -22.57 4.76 11.95
C ILE A 31 -21.74 5.84 11.22
N ALA A 32 -22.28 7.05 11.07
CA ALA A 32 -21.58 8.15 10.40
C ALA A 32 -20.27 8.53 11.11
N THR A 33 -20.26 8.59 12.45
CA THR A 33 -19.03 8.86 13.21
C THR A 33 -18.00 7.76 13.05
N LYS A 34 -18.42 6.49 12.95
CA LYS A 34 -17.52 5.36 12.67
C LYS A 34 -16.93 5.44 11.26
N GLU A 35 -17.72 5.78 10.24
CA GLU A 35 -17.26 5.97 8.86
C GLU A 35 -16.25 7.11 8.75
N ILE A 36 -16.52 8.25 9.41
CA ILE A 36 -15.59 9.39 9.47
C ILE A 36 -14.27 8.98 10.13
N ALA A 37 -14.31 8.22 11.23
CA ALA A 37 -13.12 7.74 11.90
C ALA A 37 -12.30 6.79 11.01
N GLN A 38 -12.97 5.90 10.26
CA GLN A 38 -12.32 5.00 9.30
C GLN A 38 -11.67 5.76 8.15
N GLN A 39 -12.34 6.78 7.60
CA GLN A 39 -11.77 7.65 6.58
C GLN A 39 -10.56 8.45 7.10
N ALA A 40 -10.63 8.97 8.33
CA ALA A 40 -9.52 9.70 8.94
C ALA A 40 -8.27 8.82 9.12
N ILE A 41 -8.45 7.55 9.52
CA ILE A 41 -7.35 6.58 9.63
C ILE A 41 -6.67 6.37 8.27
N LEU A 42 -7.45 6.14 7.21
CA LEU A 42 -6.92 5.96 5.84
C LEU A 42 -6.10 7.17 5.38
N ILE A 43 -6.59 8.39 5.65
CA ILE A 43 -5.86 9.63 5.30
C ILE A 43 -4.52 9.69 6.03
N VAL A 44 -4.49 9.41 7.34
CA VAL A 44 -3.26 9.44 8.15
C VAL A 44 -2.25 8.40 7.68
N GLU A 45 -2.70 7.20 7.31
CA GLU A 45 -1.83 6.15 6.75
C GLU A 45 -1.20 6.59 5.43
N ASN A 46 -1.99 7.19 4.54
CA ASN A 46 -1.51 7.67 3.25
C ASN A 46 -0.52 8.85 3.40
N LEU A 47 -0.72 9.72 4.39
CA LEU A 47 0.25 10.79 4.69
C LEU A 47 1.58 10.22 5.19
N LYS A 48 1.56 9.20 6.06
CA LYS A 48 2.78 8.55 6.58
C LYS A 48 3.57 7.84 5.47
N SER A 49 2.89 7.17 4.54
CA SER A 49 3.56 6.50 3.42
C SER A 49 4.24 7.51 2.49
N ASN A 50 3.57 8.61 2.15
CA ASN A 50 4.11 9.69 1.32
C ASN A 50 5.35 10.37 1.95
N LEU A 51 5.31 10.63 3.26
CA LEU A 51 6.48 11.16 3.98
C LEU A 51 7.65 10.18 3.98
N THR A 52 7.36 8.88 4.04
CA THR A 52 8.39 7.84 4.01
C THR A 52 9.01 7.73 2.61
N PHE A 53 8.22 7.84 1.54
CA PHE A 53 8.71 7.77 0.15
C PHE A 53 9.68 8.91 -0.21
N ASN A 54 9.50 10.09 0.39
CA ASN A 54 10.41 11.24 0.24
C ASN A 54 11.61 11.21 1.18
N LYS A 55 11.82 10.12 1.91
CA LYS A 55 12.95 10.00 2.82
C LYS A 55 14.24 9.73 2.02
N ARG A 56 15.25 10.54 2.29
CA ARG A 56 16.60 10.38 1.76
C ARG A 56 17.24 9.09 2.28
N LEU A 57 17.71 8.25 1.38
CA LEU A 57 18.46 7.04 1.65
C LEU A 57 19.96 7.34 1.50
N ALA A 58 20.72 7.12 2.57
CA ALA A 58 22.17 7.15 2.53
C ALA A 58 22.70 5.72 2.28
N VAL A 59 23.47 5.58 1.20
CA VAL A 59 24.07 4.31 0.78
C VAL A 59 25.58 4.49 0.68
N ASN A 60 26.31 3.65 1.40
CA ASN A 60 27.77 3.65 1.34
C ASN A 60 28.22 2.84 0.13
N SER A 61 28.92 3.50 -0.79
CA SER A 61 29.70 2.89 -1.86
C SER A 61 31.14 2.65 -1.40
N ALA A 62 31.99 2.13 -2.29
CA ALA A 62 33.40 1.88 -1.98
C ALA A 62 34.15 3.18 -1.63
N ASP A 63 33.91 4.24 -2.41
CA ASP A 63 34.71 5.47 -2.34
C ASP A 63 33.93 6.67 -1.79
N SER A 64 32.60 6.56 -1.65
CA SER A 64 31.76 7.67 -1.21
C SER A 64 30.43 7.23 -0.60
N THR A 65 29.81 8.12 0.18
CA THR A 65 28.42 7.98 0.62
C THR A 65 27.50 8.69 -0.36
N CYS A 66 26.70 7.93 -1.09
CA CYS A 66 25.70 8.46 -1.99
C CYS A 66 24.38 8.68 -1.24
N ILE A 67 23.77 9.84 -1.41
CA ILE A 67 22.47 10.18 -0.83
C ILE A 67 21.49 10.45 -1.97
N PHE A 68 20.38 9.72 -1.99
CA PHE A 68 19.33 9.84 -3.01
C PHE A 68 17.97 9.50 -2.40
N ASN A 69 16.89 9.83 -3.08
CA ASN A 69 15.54 9.56 -2.57
C ASN A 69 15.12 8.13 -2.88
N ALA A 70 14.37 7.50 -1.97
CA ALA A 70 13.79 6.17 -2.24
C ALA A 70 12.84 6.18 -3.45
N SER A 71 12.21 7.32 -3.71
CA SER A 71 11.35 7.56 -4.87
C SER A 71 12.05 7.44 -6.22
N GLU A 72 13.37 7.66 -6.27
CA GLU A 72 14.17 7.58 -7.49
C GLU A 72 14.59 6.15 -7.82
N ILE A 73 14.38 5.19 -6.91
CA ILE A 73 14.82 3.80 -7.11
C ILE A 73 13.82 3.05 -7.99
N ILE A 74 14.29 2.63 -9.16
CA ILE A 74 13.53 1.78 -10.10
C ILE A 74 13.62 0.32 -9.64
N ARG A 75 14.85 -0.16 -9.46
CA ARG A 75 15.13 -1.55 -9.04
C ARG A 75 16.50 -1.66 -8.37
N CYS A 76 16.68 -2.71 -7.58
CA CYS A 76 17.96 -3.11 -7.02
C CYS A 76 18.33 -4.52 -7.50
N GLU A 77 19.61 -4.69 -7.83
CA GLU A 77 20.16 -5.94 -8.34
C GLU A 77 21.32 -6.42 -7.46
N SER A 78 21.30 -7.69 -7.09
CA SER A 78 22.38 -8.31 -6.32
C SER A 78 23.54 -8.67 -7.24
N SER A 79 24.74 -8.18 -6.94
CA SER A 79 25.99 -8.52 -7.61
C SER A 79 27.01 -9.07 -6.61
N ARG A 80 27.00 -10.40 -6.41
CA ARG A 80 27.79 -11.09 -5.37
C ARG A 80 27.60 -10.46 -3.98
N ASN A 81 28.59 -9.71 -3.49
CA ASN A 81 28.58 -9.05 -2.18
C ASN A 81 28.14 -7.58 -2.25
N TYR A 82 27.83 -7.08 -3.44
CA TYR A 82 27.40 -5.72 -3.71
C TYR A 82 25.94 -5.69 -4.16
N THR A 83 25.32 -4.52 -4.03
CA THR A 83 23.98 -4.25 -4.55
C THR A 83 24.03 -3.06 -5.50
N ASN A 84 23.59 -3.27 -6.73
CA ASN A 84 23.45 -2.22 -7.72
C ASN A 84 22.07 -1.59 -7.57
N PHE A 85 22.01 -0.31 -7.27
CA PHE A 85 20.80 0.50 -7.28
C PHE A 85 20.67 1.14 -8.65
N ILE A 86 19.58 0.84 -9.35
CA ILE A 86 19.23 1.46 -10.63
C ILE A 86 18.21 2.55 -10.32
N LEU A 87 18.64 3.79 -10.48
CA LEU A 87 17.84 4.98 -10.24
C LEU A 87 17.23 5.51 -11.53
N THR A 88 16.26 6.42 -11.38
CA THR A 88 15.78 7.29 -12.45
C THR A 88 16.96 8.06 -13.07
N ASN A 89 16.85 8.40 -14.35
CA ASN A 89 17.92 9.03 -15.15
C ASN A 89 19.14 8.14 -15.42
N ASN A 90 18.95 6.82 -15.47
CA ASN A 90 19.99 5.83 -15.81
C ASN A 90 21.22 5.86 -14.88
N ARG A 91 21.08 6.39 -13.66
CA ARG A 91 22.17 6.39 -12.68
C ARG A 91 22.24 5.03 -11.98
N ILE A 92 23.45 4.49 -11.85
CA ILE A 92 23.71 3.22 -11.16
C ILE A 92 24.63 3.50 -9.98
N ILE A 93 24.21 3.07 -8.78
CA ILE A 93 25.01 3.19 -7.56
C ILE A 93 25.33 1.80 -7.05
N ILE A 94 26.61 1.53 -6.82
CA ILE A 94 27.08 0.26 -6.28
C ILE A 94 27.24 0.40 -4.77
N ALA A 95 26.48 -0.39 -4.02
CA ALA A 95 26.50 -0.37 -2.57
C ALA A 95 27.32 -1.53 -2.00
N SER A 96 28.11 -1.25 -0.97
CA SER A 96 29.00 -2.22 -0.29
C SER A 96 28.28 -3.20 0.66
N LYS A 97 26.96 -3.40 0.47
CA LYS A 97 26.09 -4.24 1.30
C LYS A 97 25.23 -5.14 0.44
N THR A 98 24.76 -6.24 1.04
CA THR A 98 23.97 -7.25 0.33
C THR A 98 22.51 -6.80 0.11
N LEU A 99 21.87 -7.40 -0.91
CA LEU A 99 20.47 -7.12 -1.23
C LEU A 99 19.54 -7.45 -0.06
N ILE A 100 19.88 -8.44 0.77
CA ILE A 100 19.10 -8.85 1.95
C ILE A 100 19.06 -7.74 3.00
N GLU A 101 20.18 -7.04 3.22
CA GLU A 101 20.21 -5.90 4.15
C GLU A 101 19.35 -4.74 3.64
N PHE A 102 19.40 -4.48 2.33
CA PHE A 102 18.60 -3.42 1.73
C PHE A 102 17.12 -3.77 1.64
N GLU A 103 16.76 -5.03 1.41
CA GLU A 103 15.38 -5.51 1.50
C GLU A 103 14.77 -5.13 2.87
N LYS A 104 15.44 -5.44 3.98
CA LYS A 104 14.96 -5.06 5.33
C LYS A 104 14.81 -3.56 5.53
N LYS A 105 15.67 -2.75 4.91
CA LYS A 105 15.60 -1.28 5.00
C LYS A 105 14.48 -0.71 4.13
N LEU A 106 14.30 -1.27 2.93
CA LEU A 106 13.39 -0.79 1.90
C LEU A 106 11.95 -1.28 2.10
N VAL A 107 11.73 -2.37 2.84
CA VAL A 107 10.39 -2.85 3.25
C VAL A 107 9.57 -1.75 3.94
N LYS A 108 10.22 -0.80 4.63
CA LYS A 108 9.54 0.32 5.32
C LYS A 108 8.83 1.30 4.39
N TYR A 109 9.13 1.27 3.09
CA TYR A 109 8.58 2.21 2.12
C TYR A 109 7.34 1.62 1.42
N ASN A 110 6.94 0.38 1.71
CA ASN A 110 5.75 -0.31 1.18
C ASN A 110 5.63 -0.38 -0.36
N CYS A 111 6.63 0.09 -1.10
CA CYS A 111 6.65 0.10 -2.56
C CYS A 111 7.70 -0.87 -3.14
N PHE A 112 8.54 -1.48 -2.31
CA PHE A 112 9.59 -2.40 -2.76
C PHE A 112 9.19 -3.85 -2.56
N VAL A 113 9.25 -4.63 -3.63
CA VAL A 113 8.87 -6.04 -3.64
C VAL A 113 10.00 -6.88 -4.24
N ARG A 114 10.38 -7.96 -3.53
CA ARG A 114 11.42 -8.87 -3.98
C ARG A 114 10.82 -9.95 -4.88
N ILE A 115 11.01 -9.81 -6.18
CA ILE A 115 10.50 -10.73 -7.21
C ILE A 115 11.42 -11.92 -7.49
N HIS A 116 12.73 -11.78 -7.23
CA HIS A 116 13.72 -12.82 -7.49
C HIS A 116 14.82 -12.85 -6.42
N LYS A 117 15.67 -13.88 -6.41
CA LYS A 117 16.80 -13.94 -5.47
C LYS A 117 17.77 -12.77 -5.67
N SER A 118 17.92 -12.29 -6.90
CA SER A 118 18.82 -11.19 -7.28
C SER A 118 18.10 -9.87 -7.54
N HIS A 119 16.77 -9.82 -7.57
CA HIS A 119 16.03 -8.62 -7.99
C HIS A 119 14.99 -8.19 -6.96
N LEU A 120 15.11 -6.93 -6.54
CA LEU A 120 14.13 -6.17 -5.78
C LEU A 120 13.65 -5.03 -6.67
N ILE A 121 12.34 -4.87 -6.82
CA ILE A 121 11.75 -3.86 -7.72
C ILE A 121 10.86 -2.91 -6.95
N ASN A 122 10.68 -1.71 -7.49
CA ASN A 122 9.68 -0.77 -7.02
C ASN A 122 8.38 -0.94 -7.83
N ILE A 123 7.26 -1.19 -7.15
CA ILE A 123 5.95 -1.44 -7.78
C ILE A 123 5.45 -0.24 -8.58
N ASN A 124 5.84 0.98 -8.19
CA ASN A 124 5.45 2.22 -8.88
C ASN A 124 6.04 2.34 -10.30
N PHE A 125 7.09 1.56 -10.59
CA PHE A 125 7.76 1.52 -11.89
C PHE A 125 7.39 0.31 -12.73
N ILE A 126 6.44 -0.52 -12.29
CA ILE A 126 5.91 -1.62 -13.09
C ILE A 126 5.01 -1.05 -14.20
N GLU A 127 5.20 -1.54 -15.42
CA GLU A 127 4.32 -1.25 -16.57
C GLU A 127 3.29 -2.37 -16.74
N LYS A 128 3.75 -3.63 -16.75
CA LYS A 128 2.88 -4.80 -16.93
C LYS A 128 3.51 -6.08 -16.40
N TYR A 129 2.67 -7.03 -16.02
CA TYR A 129 3.06 -8.40 -15.69
C TYR A 129 2.66 -9.36 -16.81
N LEU A 130 3.62 -10.12 -17.33
CA LEU A 130 3.43 -11.13 -18.37
C LEU A 130 3.34 -12.52 -17.72
N LYS A 131 2.23 -13.21 -17.95
CA LYS A 131 2.01 -14.59 -17.44
C LYS A 131 2.75 -15.67 -18.24
N ALA A 132 3.32 -15.33 -19.41
CA ALA A 132 4.02 -16.26 -20.29
C ALA A 132 5.33 -16.82 -19.66
N ASP A 133 5.70 -18.04 -20.04
CA ASP A 133 6.99 -18.71 -19.77
C ASP A 133 7.57 -18.56 -18.35
N GLY A 134 6.70 -18.71 -17.34
CA GLY A 134 7.17 -18.69 -15.95
C GLY A 134 7.12 -17.32 -15.28
N GLY A 135 6.53 -16.30 -15.91
CA GLY A 135 6.13 -15.05 -15.25
C GLY A 135 7.21 -13.98 -15.25
N TYR A 136 6.94 -12.87 -15.95
CA TYR A 136 7.88 -11.75 -16.09
C TYR A 136 7.21 -10.42 -15.72
N VAL A 137 7.99 -9.54 -15.11
CA VAL A 137 7.60 -8.13 -14.90
C VAL A 137 8.30 -7.28 -15.95
N VAL A 138 7.55 -6.40 -16.59
CA VAL A 138 8.06 -5.35 -17.45
C VAL A 138 7.98 -4.04 -16.68
N LEU A 139 9.12 -3.37 -16.54
CA LEU A 139 9.23 -2.05 -15.92
C LEU A 139 9.05 -0.95 -16.97
N LYS A 140 8.78 0.28 -16.53
CA LYS A 140 8.59 1.47 -17.39
C LYS A 140 9.81 1.84 -18.24
N ASP A 141 11.00 1.36 -17.86
CA ASP A 141 12.24 1.51 -18.63
C ASP A 141 12.37 0.46 -19.76
N GLY A 142 11.38 -0.43 -19.91
CA GLY A 142 11.40 -1.55 -20.86
C GLY A 142 12.13 -2.79 -20.35
N THR A 143 12.73 -2.76 -19.16
CA THR A 143 13.46 -3.89 -18.60
C THR A 143 12.50 -5.03 -18.26
N LYS A 144 12.83 -6.25 -18.71
CA LYS A 144 12.08 -7.48 -18.40
C LYS A 144 12.80 -8.26 -17.31
N LEU A 145 12.11 -8.54 -16.20
CA LEU A 145 12.67 -9.26 -15.06
C LEU A 145 11.88 -10.54 -14.77
N PRO A 146 12.55 -11.69 -14.58
CA PRO A 146 11.88 -12.94 -14.23
C PRO A 146 11.39 -12.91 -12.78
N VAL A 147 10.20 -13.46 -12.55
CA VAL A 147 9.62 -13.60 -11.21
C VAL A 147 9.72 -15.04 -10.74
N ALA A 148 10.29 -15.25 -9.55
CA ALA A 148 10.37 -16.57 -8.96
C ALA A 148 8.95 -17.11 -8.68
N THR A 149 8.67 -18.37 -9.04
CA THR A 149 7.33 -18.98 -8.90
C THR A 149 6.72 -18.79 -7.52
N ARG A 150 7.51 -19.01 -6.46
CA ARG A 150 7.11 -18.84 -5.05
C ARG A 150 6.80 -17.39 -4.62
N LYS A 151 7.21 -16.40 -5.42
CA LYS A 151 7.04 -14.96 -5.15
C LYS A 151 5.97 -14.32 -6.03
N LYS A 152 5.39 -15.07 -6.98
CA LYS A 152 4.32 -14.60 -7.84
C LYS A 152 3.11 -14.16 -7.04
N GLU A 153 2.64 -15.02 -6.14
CA GLU A 153 1.47 -14.75 -5.30
C GLU A 153 1.66 -13.49 -4.45
N LEU A 154 2.84 -13.33 -3.83
CA LEU A 154 3.19 -12.12 -3.09
C LEU A 154 3.13 -10.88 -3.98
N LEU A 155 3.71 -10.94 -5.19
CA LEU A 155 3.66 -9.82 -6.13
C LEU A 155 2.22 -9.48 -6.54
N PHE A 156 1.38 -10.48 -6.80
CA PHE A 156 -0.04 -10.25 -7.14
C PHE A 156 -0.80 -9.59 -5.99
N ASN A 157 -0.60 -10.07 -4.76
CA ASN A 157 -1.24 -9.48 -3.58
C ASN A 157 -0.82 -8.01 -3.37
N GLU A 158 0.41 -7.64 -3.73
CA GLU A 158 0.85 -6.23 -3.67
C GLU A 158 0.30 -5.40 -4.84
N LEU A 159 0.10 -6.00 -6.01
CA LEU A 159 -0.51 -5.33 -7.16
C LEU A 159 -2.02 -5.10 -6.98
N GLU A 160 -2.72 -5.98 -6.26
CA GLU A 160 -4.14 -5.81 -5.93
C GLU A 160 -4.41 -4.70 -4.90
N LYS A 161 -3.38 -4.29 -4.15
CA LYS A 161 -3.47 -3.22 -3.14
C LYS A 161 -3.22 -1.82 -3.70
N LEU A 162 -2.76 -1.70 -4.94
CA LEU A 162 -2.57 -0.42 -5.64
C LEU A 162 -3.94 0.18 -6.00
#